data_AF-A0A920NGR5-F1
#
_entry.id   AF-A0A920NGR5-F1
#
_cell.length_a   1.000
_cell.length_b   1.000
_cell.length_c   1.000
_cell.angle_alpha   90.00
_cell.angle_beta   90.00
_cell.angle_gamma   90.00
#
_symmetry.space_group_name_H-M   'P 1'
#
loop_
_entity.id
_entity.type
_entity.pdbx_description
1 polymer ?
#
loop_
_entity_poly.entity_id
_entity_poly.type
_entity_poly.pdbx_seq_one_letter_code
_entity_poly.pdbx_strand_id
1 'polypeptide(L)' 'MDQPAVGPELINAIVNRFYETGASIVAPRVAGQHANPVLFDRDLWKELYLIKGDTGGRKLIKRYYEKGLLG' A
#
# COMPACT_ATOMS: atom_id res chain seq x y z
N MET A 1 -9.13 15.30 0.57
CA MET A 1 -10.36 14.69 0.02
C MET A 1 -10.47 15.15 -1.42
N ASP A 2 -11.10 14.36 -2.28
CA ASP A 2 -11.00 14.33 -3.76
C ASP A 2 -9.86 13.45 -4.28
N GLN A 3 -9.93 12.15 -3.97
CA GLN A 3 -9.32 11.17 -4.87
C GLN A 3 -10.22 11.07 -6.11
N PRO A 4 -9.71 11.38 -7.32
CA PRO A 4 -10.45 11.16 -8.55
C PRO A 4 -10.79 9.68 -8.60
N ALA A 5 -12.04 9.36 -8.97
CA ALA A 5 -12.62 8.02 -9.03
C ALA A 5 -11.53 6.95 -9.18
N VAL A 6 -11.18 6.31 -8.06
CA VAL A 6 -10.25 5.18 -8.05
C VAL A 6 -10.93 4.12 -8.92
N GLY A 7 -10.52 4.05 -10.19
CA GLY A 7 -11.14 3.18 -11.17
C GLY A 7 -10.91 1.72 -10.78
N PRO A 8 -11.83 0.81 -11.17
CA PRO A 8 -11.62 -0.62 -11.02
C PRO A 8 -10.29 -1.08 -11.67
N GLU A 9 -9.80 -0.37 -12.68
CA GLU A 9 -8.51 -0.61 -13.32
C GLU A 9 -7.34 -0.43 -12.35
N LEU A 10 -7.35 0.62 -11.53
CA LEU A 10 -6.29 0.87 -10.54
C LEU A 10 -6.31 -0.19 -9.44
N ILE A 11 -7.51 -0.58 -8.98
CA ILE A 11 -7.65 -1.66 -7.99
C ILE A 11 -7.12 -2.97 -8.57
N ASN A 12 -7.53 -3.33 -9.79
CA ASN A 12 -7.09 -4.56 -10.44
C ASN A 12 -5.59 -4.57 -10.67
N ALA A 13 -4.99 -3.43 -11.05
CA ALA A 13 -3.54 -3.31 -11.20
C ALA A 13 -2.80 -3.56 -9.89
N ILE A 14 -3.30 -3.01 -8.78
CA ILE A 14 -2.71 -3.23 -7.44
C ILE A 14 -2.82 -4.71 -7.02
N VAL A 15 -3.98 -5.34 -7.27
CA VAL A 15 -4.21 -6.75 -6.94
C VAL A 15 -3.35 -7.68 -7.79
N ASN A 16 -3.26 -7.44 -9.10
CA ASN A 16 -2.43 -8.23 -10.00
C ASN A 16 -0.95 -8.11 -9.62
N ARG A 17 -0.48 -6.89 -9.34
CA ARG A 17 0.89 -6.64 -8.90
C ARG A 17 1.22 -7.39 -7.60
N PHE A 18 0.26 -7.44 -6.67
CA PHE A 18 0.41 -8.21 -5.43
C PHE A 18 0.63 -9.70 -5.72
N TYR A 19 -0.21 -10.31 -6.57
CA TYR A 19 -0.06 -11.72 -6.92
C TYR A 19 1.20 -12.01 -7.76
N GLU A 20 1.61 -11.09 -8.64
CA GLU A 20 2.81 -11.24 -9.48
C GLU A 20 4.11 -11.17 -8.67
N THR A 21 4.17 -10.28 -7.68
CA THR A 21 5.40 -10.00 -6.93
C THR A 21 5.50 -10.75 -5.61
N GLY A 22 4.36 -11.15 -5.01
CA GLY A 22 4.31 -11.64 -3.64
C GLY A 22 4.71 -10.59 -2.60
N ALA A 23 4.73 -9.30 -2.97
CA ALA A 23 5.09 -8.22 -2.05
C ALA A 23 4.05 -8.08 -0.95
N SER A 24 4.48 -7.90 0.30
CA SER A 24 3.56 -7.77 1.43
C SER A 24 2.76 -6.45 1.42
N ILE A 25 3.23 -5.45 0.67
CA ILE A 25 2.55 -4.16 0.47
C ILE A 25 2.68 -3.78 -1.00
N VAL A 26 1.58 -3.29 -1.58
CA VAL A 26 1.58 -2.70 -2.93
C VAL A 26 0.93 -1.32 -2.86
N ALA A 27 1.65 -0.29 -3.35
CA ALA A 27 1.20 1.10 -3.30
C ALA A 27 1.50 1.81 -4.63
N PRO A 28 0.50 2.42 -5.30
CA PRO A 28 0.72 3.20 -6.50
C PRO A 28 1.62 4.42 -6.20
N ARG A 29 2.34 4.90 -7.21
CA ARG A 29 3.14 6.12 -7.12
C ARG A 29 2.59 7.20 -8.03
N VAL A 30 2.33 8.38 -7.49
CA VAL A 30 1.90 9.57 -8.21
C VAL A 30 2.93 10.68 -7.94
N ALA A 31 3.48 11.27 -9.00
CA ALA A 31 4.54 12.28 -8.89
C ALA A 31 5.72 11.84 -7.98
N GLY A 32 6.11 10.57 -8.06
CA GLY A 32 7.20 9.98 -7.27
C GLY A 32 6.85 9.62 -5.83
N GLN A 33 5.64 9.94 -5.35
CA GLN A 33 5.20 9.67 -3.99
C GLN A 33 4.20 8.51 -3.93
N HIS A 34 4.25 7.71 -2.86
CA HIS A 34 3.25 6.66 -2.62
C HIS A 34 1.89 7.28 -2.34
N ALA A 35 0.88 6.79 -3.06
CA ALA A 35 -0.49 7.25 -2.99
C ALA A 35 -1.43 6.10 -2.59
N ASN A 36 -2.67 6.45 -2.29
CA ASN A 36 -3.74 5.49 -2.04
C ASN A 36 -4.46 5.15 -3.36
N PRO A 37 -5.15 3.99 -3.42
CA PRO A 37 -5.27 2.98 -2.37
C PRO A 37 -4.01 2.12 -2.23
N VAL A 38 -3.77 1.59 -1.02
CA VAL A 38 -2.63 0.71 -0.71
C VAL A 38 -3.18 -0.64 -0.28
N LEU A 39 -2.63 -1.71 -0.87
CA LEU A 39 -2.93 -3.08 -0.48
C LEU A 39 -1.90 -3.55 0.54
N PHE A 40 -2.38 -4.11 1.65
CA PHE A 40 -1.57 -4.74 2.67
C PHE A 40 -1.95 -6.21 2.77
N ASP A 41 -0.93 -7.07 2.81
CA ASP A 41 -1.12 -8.49 3.11
C ASP A 41 -1.77 -8.67 4.50
N ARG A 42 -2.54 -9.75 4.66
CA ARG A 42 -3.21 -10.10 5.91
C ARG A 42 -2.23 -10.27 7.07
N ASP A 43 -1.03 -10.77 6.82
CA ASP A 43 -0.01 -10.97 7.85
C ASP A 43 0.42 -9.65 8.50
N LEU A 44 0.24 -8.53 7.80
CA LEU A 44 0.53 -7.20 8.31
C LEU A 44 -0.59 -6.59 9.15
N TRP A 45 -1.76 -7.22 9.25
CA TRP A 45 -2.90 -6.67 9.99
C TRP A 45 -2.56 -6.46 11.48
N LYS A 46 -1.78 -7.37 12.08
CA LYS A 46 -1.31 -7.23 13.46
C LYS A 46 -0.46 -5.96 13.63
N GLU A 47 0.45 -5.71 12.68
CA GLU A 47 1.29 -4.50 12.71
C GLU A 47 0.48 -3.23 12.47
N LEU A 48 -0.47 -3.27 11.53
CA LEU A 48 -1.39 -2.15 11.26
C LEU A 48 -2.24 -1.80 12.48
N TYR A 49 -2.75 -2.80 13.21
CA TYR A 49 -3.55 -2.59 14.42
C TYR A 49 -2.76 -1.93 15.55
N LEU A 50 -1.44 -2.15 15.59
CA LEU A 50 -0.56 -1.54 16.59
C LEU A 50 -0.20 -0.08 16.27
N ILE A 51 -0.48 0.41 15.06
CA ILE A 51 -0.23 1.82 14.70
C ILE A 51 -1.26 2.69 15.41
N LYS A 52 -0.79 3.50 16.36
CA LYS A 52 -1.62 4.51 17.05
C LYS A 52 -1.53 5.87 16.37
N GLY A 53 -2.66 6.57 16.34
CA GLY A 53 -2.79 7.94 15.81
C GLY A 53 -3.15 8.02 14.32
N ASP A 54 -3.31 9.24 13.81
CA ASP A 54 -3.86 9.53 12.47
C ASP A 54 -2.85 9.38 11.33
N THR A 55 -1.72 8.70 11.57
CA THR A 55 -0.69 8.52 10.54
C THR A 55 -1.00 7.37 9.57
N GLY A 56 -1.92 6.47 9.95
CA GLY A 56 -2.32 5.30 9.17
C GLY A 56 -1.14 4.39 8.79
N GLY A 57 -1.29 3.62 7.71
CA GLY A 57 -0.28 2.70 7.20
C GLY A 57 1.02 3.34 6.66
N ARG A 58 1.15 4.68 6.65
CA ARG A 58 2.32 5.40 6.07
C ARG A 58 3.65 4.97 6.68
N LYS A 59 3.70 4.74 8.00
CA LYS A 59 4.91 4.26 8.68
C LYS A 59 5.32 2.88 8.17
N LEU A 60 4.34 2.01 7.92
CA LEU A 60 4.57 0.66 7.43
C LEU A 60 5.06 0.67 5.97
N ILE A 61 4.45 1.50 5.11
CA ILE A 61 4.90 1.70 3.72
C ILE A 61 6.37 2.13 3.69
N LYS A 62 6.76 3.14 4.49
CA LYS A 62 8.15 3.60 4.57
C LYS A 62 9.10 2.48 5.01
N ARG A 63 8.75 1.74 6.07
CA ARG A 63 9.57 0.64 6.60
C ARG A 63 9.76 -0.49 5.59
N TYR A 64 8.72 -0.84 4.81
CA TYR A 64 8.81 -1.89 3.80
C TYR A 64 9.53 -1.43 2.54
N TYR A 65 9.40 -0.16 2.17
CA TYR A 65 10.21 0.47 1.12
C TYR A 65 11.70 0.38 1.44
N GLU A 66 12.10 0.76 2.66
CA GLU A 66 13.50 0.68 3.13
C GLU A 66 14.04 -0.76 3.15
N LYS A 67 13.16 -1.76 3.31
CA LYS A 67 13.51 -3.19 3.26
C LYS A 67 13.50 -3.80 1.85
N GLY A 68 13.09 -3.05 0.83
CA GLY A 68 12.92 -3.57 -0.54
C GLY A 68 11.76 -4.56 -0.69
N LEU A 69 10.80 -4.54 0.22
CA LEU A 69 9.64 -5.45 0.25
C LEU A 69 8.32 -4.76 -0.20
N LEU A 70 8.44 -3.58 -0.82
CA LEU A 70 7.31 -2.82 -1.36
C LEU A 70 7.22 -3.04 -2.87
N GLY A 71 6.07 -3.51 -3.34
CA GLY A 71 5.79 -3.88 -4.74
C GLY A 71 5.20 -2.77 -5.60
#